data_AF-A0A238KR51-F1
#
_entry.id   AF-A0A238KR51-F1
#
_cell.length_a   1.000
_cell.length_b   1.000
_cell.length_c   1.000
_cell.angle_alpha   90.00
_cell.angle_beta   90.00
_cell.angle_gamma   90.00
#
_symmetry.space_group_name_H-M   'P 1'
#
loop_
_entity.id
_entity.type
_entity.pdbx_description
1 polymer ?
#
loop_
_entity_poly.entity_id
_entity_poly.type
_entity_poly.pdbx_seq_one_letter_code
_entity_poly.pdbx_strand_id
1 'polypeptide(L)'
;MPAVKPRDDRYVESLITWRGIALNVRHCPDWSTSCGIEHIEVISFERLPLPITETGYKSHFIDRDQLAEIGTPVEFVIAWLDHDAESTEWKKAEFESRQLSLF
;
A
#
# COMPACT_ATOMS: atom_id res chain seq x y z
N MET A 1 -5.64 -13.91 -20.18
CA MET A 1 -4.69 -14.49 -19.19
C MET A 1 -3.82 -13.34 -18.69
N PRO A 2 -4.02 -12.78 -17.49
CA PRO A 2 -3.11 -11.75 -17.00
C PRO A 2 -1.75 -12.41 -16.73
N ALA A 3 -0.69 -11.79 -17.23
CA ALA A 3 0.67 -12.27 -17.05
C ALA A 3 1.01 -12.29 -15.56
N VAL A 4 1.22 -13.48 -15.01
CA VAL A 4 1.84 -13.63 -13.69
C VAL A 4 3.29 -13.20 -13.86
N LYS A 5 3.62 -11.97 -13.43
CA LYS A 5 5.01 -11.53 -13.34
C LYS A 5 5.78 -12.58 -12.52
N PRO A 6 7.00 -12.96 -12.92
CA PRO A 6 7.80 -13.88 -12.14
C PRO A 6 7.95 -13.32 -10.72
N ARG A 7 7.81 -14.19 -9.71
CA ARG A 7 8.07 -13.83 -8.31
C ARG A 7 9.53 -13.39 -8.22
N ASP A 8 9.74 -12.08 -8.10
CA ASP A 8 11.03 -11.51 -7.72
C ASP A 8 11.25 -11.92 -6.26
N ASP A 9 12.19 -12.83 -6.03
CA ASP A 9 12.52 -13.44 -4.74
C ASP A 9 13.00 -12.42 -3.69
N ARG A 10 13.33 -11.20 -4.16
CA ARG A 10 13.69 -10.06 -3.32
C ARG A 10 12.49 -9.36 -2.68
N TYR A 11 11.26 -9.67 -3.11
CA TYR A 11 10.06 -9.08 -2.55
C TYR A 11 9.37 -10.02 -1.58
N VAL A 12 9.19 -9.52 -0.35
CA VAL A 12 8.33 -10.14 0.65
C VAL A 12 6.91 -9.62 0.43
N GLU A 13 5.98 -10.51 0.11
CA GLU A 13 4.57 -10.17 -0.07
C GLU A 13 3.79 -10.41 1.22
N SER A 14 2.99 -9.43 1.62
CA SER A 14 2.12 -9.47 2.80
C SER A 14 0.71 -9.10 2.39
N LEU A 15 -0.24 -10.01 2.63
CA LEU A 15 -1.66 -9.76 2.40
C LEU A 15 -2.29 -9.22 3.68
N ILE A 16 -2.89 -8.04 3.59
CA ILE A 16 -3.57 -7.39 4.71
C ILE A 16 -4.96 -6.93 4.30
N THR A 17 -5.80 -6.62 5.28
CA THR A 17 -7.10 -5.98 5.05
C THR A 17 -7.12 -4.65 5.79
N TRP A 18 -7.32 -3.56 5.05
CA TRP A 18 -7.43 -2.22 5.60
C TRP A 18 -8.83 -1.67 5.33
N ARG A 19 -9.60 -1.41 6.39
CA ARG A 19 -11.01 -0.90 6.33
C ARG A 19 -11.94 -1.69 5.39
N GLY A 20 -11.71 -2.99 5.24
CA GLY A 20 -12.48 -3.87 4.35
C GLY A 20 -11.93 -4.00 2.93
N ILE A 21 -10.86 -3.26 2.58
CA ILE A 21 -10.15 -3.37 1.32
C ILE A 21 -8.97 -4.34 1.49
N ALA A 22 -8.96 -5.42 0.71
CA ALA A 22 -7.82 -6.33 0.69
C ALA A 22 -6.64 -5.68 -0.07
N LEU A 23 -5.45 -5.72 0.53
CA LEU A 23 -4.23 -5.16 -0.03
C LEU A 23 -3.13 -6.23 -0.10
N ASN A 24 -2.30 -6.14 -1.13
CA ASN A 24 -1.03 -6.82 -1.24
C ASN A 24 0.09 -5.78 -1.09
N VAL A 25 0.85 -5.90 -0.01
CA VAL A 25 2.03 -5.09 0.28
C VAL A 25 3.26 -5.90 -0.13
N ARG A 26 4.06 -5.38 -1.06
CA ARG A 26 5.30 -6.03 -1.51
C ARG A 26 6.46 -5.17 -1.04
N HIS A 27 7.39 -5.75 -0.29
CA HIS A 27 8.52 -5.04 0.28
C HIS A 27 9.85 -5.63 -0.19
N CYS A 28 10.75 -4.78 -0.65
CA CYS A 28 12.11 -5.12 -1.03
C CYS A 28 13.10 -4.36 -0.13
N PRO A 29 13.70 -5.03 0.88
CA PRO A 29 14.61 -4.40 1.84
C PRO A 29 15.95 -3.99 1.23
N ASP A 30 16.37 -4.64 0.14
CA ASP A 30 17.66 -4.39 -0.53
C ASP A 30 17.46 -3.85 -1.95
N TRP A 31 16.54 -2.88 -2.10
CA TRP A 31 16.32 -2.24 -3.40
C TRP A 31 17.54 -1.47 -3.88
N SER A 32 18.17 -0.69 -2.97
CA SER A 32 19.47 -0.06 -3.21
C SER A 32 20.36 -0.19 -1.99
N THR A 33 21.16 -1.27 -1.94
CA THR A 33 22.11 -1.53 -0.86
C THR A 33 23.15 -0.42 -0.70
N SER A 34 23.50 0.29 -1.79
CA SER A 34 24.45 1.41 -1.75
C SER A 34 23.88 2.68 -1.12
N CYS A 35 22.55 2.84 -1.13
CA CYS A 35 21.88 4.04 -0.63
C CYS A 35 21.08 3.79 0.66
N GLY A 36 20.93 2.53 1.11
CA GLY A 36 20.11 2.20 2.26
C GLY A 36 18.61 2.39 2.02
N ILE A 37 18.18 2.37 0.75
CA ILE A 37 16.78 2.61 0.35
C ILE A 37 16.08 1.28 0.17
N GLU A 38 14.89 1.20 0.76
CA GLU A 38 13.95 0.11 0.63
C GLU A 38 12.79 0.50 -0.28
N HIS A 39 12.16 -0.48 -0.92
CA HIS A 39 11.05 -0.26 -1.82
C HIS A 39 9.80 -0.97 -1.32
N ILE A 40 8.70 -0.23 -1.21
CA ILE A 40 7.38 -0.74 -0.81
C ILE A 40 6.39 -0.48 -1.93
N GLU A 41 5.70 -1.52 -2.37
CA GLU A 41 4.58 -1.44 -3.28
C GLU A 41 3.29 -1.78 -2.52
N VAL A 42 2.28 -0.93 -2.67
CA VAL A 42 0.93 -1.15 -2.14
C VAL A 42 -0.01 -1.37 -3.32
N ILE A 43 -0.65 -2.53 -3.36
CA ILE A 43 -1.59 -2.92 -4.40
C ILE A 43 -2.92 -3.26 -3.75
N SER A 44 -3.98 -2.53 -4.06
CA SER A 44 -5.33 -2.92 -3.65
C SER A 44 -5.89 -4.01 -4.55
N PHE A 45 -6.73 -4.86 -3.96
CA PHE A 45 -7.53 -5.82 -4.70
C PHE A 45 -8.42 -5.11 -5.72
N GLU A 46 -8.55 -5.68 -6.91
CA GLU A 46 -9.28 -5.09 -8.05
C GLU A 46 -8.89 -3.66 -8.44
N ARG A 47 -7.70 -3.18 -8.00
CA ARG A 47 -7.26 -1.78 -8.24
C ARG A 47 -8.24 -0.75 -7.64
N LEU A 48 -8.90 -1.10 -6.55
CA LEU A 48 -9.72 -0.17 -5.79
C LEU A 48 -8.91 1.07 -5.39
N PRO A 49 -9.49 2.28 -5.50
CA PRO A 49 -8.80 3.49 -5.07
C PRO A 49 -8.45 3.39 -3.57
N LEU A 50 -7.34 4.02 -3.20
CA LEU A 50 -6.84 4.17 -1.84
C LEU A 50 -6.57 5.65 -1.58
N PRO A 51 -6.49 6.09 -0.31
CA PRO A 51 -6.14 7.48 0.02
C PRO A 51 -4.86 7.96 -0.66
N ILE A 52 -3.89 7.05 -0.81
CA ILE A 52 -2.55 7.33 -1.36
C ILE A 52 -2.48 7.24 -2.90
N THR A 53 -3.52 6.69 -3.55
CA THR A 53 -3.55 6.42 -5.00
C THR A 53 -4.97 6.17 -5.54
N GLU A 54 -5.36 6.84 -6.63
CA GLU A 54 -6.63 6.59 -7.31
C GLU A 54 -6.63 5.28 -8.11
N THR A 55 -5.45 4.77 -8.48
CA THR A 55 -5.31 3.59 -9.36
C THR A 55 -5.22 2.27 -8.60
N GLY A 56 -5.27 2.32 -7.26
CA GLY A 56 -5.05 1.16 -6.41
C GLY A 56 -3.63 0.61 -6.43
N TYR A 57 -2.67 1.36 -6.97
CA TYR A 57 -1.25 1.01 -6.95
C TYR A 57 -0.39 2.21 -6.55
N LYS A 58 0.53 1.98 -5.63
CA LYS A 58 1.50 2.97 -5.20
C LYS A 58 2.86 2.30 -4.99
N SER A 59 3.90 2.90 -5.56
CA SER A 59 5.30 2.57 -5.28
C SER A 59 5.87 3.68 -4.39
N HIS A 60 6.58 3.28 -3.34
CA HIS A 60 7.17 4.19 -2.37
C HIS A 60 8.59 3.73 -2.01
N PHE A 61 9.52 4.67 -1.96
CA PHE A 61 10.90 4.44 -1.57
C PHE A 61 11.13 5.11 -0.22
N ILE A 62 11.64 4.36 0.74
CA ILE A 62 11.88 4.82 2.10
C ILE A 62 13.29 4.46 2.55
N ASP A 63 13.91 5.30 3.35
CA ASP A 63 15.18 4.98 3.98
C ASP A 63 15.00 3.87 5.03
N ARG A 64 15.94 2.92 5.08
CA ARG A 64 15.90 1.79 6.02
C ARG A 64 15.77 2.24 7.47
N ASP A 65 16.47 3.31 7.85
CA ASP A 65 16.44 3.84 9.22
C ASP A 65 15.06 4.38 9.58
N GLN A 66 14.39 5.08 8.66
CA GLN A 66 13.02 5.57 8.86
C GLN A 66 12.02 4.42 8.99
N LEU A 67 12.17 3.37 8.20
CA LEU A 67 11.29 2.21 8.31
C LEU A 67 11.49 1.48 9.64
N ALA A 68 12.73 1.35 10.09
CA ALA A 68 13.08 0.72 11.36
C ALA A 68 12.53 1.49 12.58
N GLU A 69 12.40 2.81 12.51
CA GLU A 69 11.76 3.63 13.56
C GLU A 69 10.26 3.34 13.70
N ILE A 70 9.58 3.04 12.59
CA ILE A 70 8.14 2.76 12.57
C ILE A 70 7.86 1.32 12.95
N GLY A 71 8.73 0.39 12.56
CA GLY A 71 8.63 -1.03 12.85
C GLY A 71 8.65 -1.85 11.57
N THR A 72 7.47 -2.33 11.15
CA THR A 72 7.35 -3.19 9.97
C THR A 72 6.84 -2.46 8.73
N PRO A 73 7.13 -2.96 7.51
CA PRO A 73 6.58 -2.42 6.25
C PRO A 73 5.04 -2.37 6.25
N VAL A 74 4.41 -3.35 6.90
CA VAL A 74 2.94 -3.41 7.02
C VAL A 74 2.42 -2.30 7.92
N GLU A 75 3.03 -2.09 9.09
CA GLU A 75 2.65 -1.01 10.01
C GLU A 75 2.85 0.37 9.37
N PHE A 76 3.95 0.56 8.64
CA PHE A 76 4.18 1.76 7.85
C PHE A 76 3.05 2.02 6.84
N VAL A 77 2.68 1.00 6.06
CA VAL A 77 1.60 1.14 5.07
C VAL A 77 0.26 1.44 5.73
N ILE A 78 -0.06 0.79 6.84
CA ILE A 78 -1.31 1.06 7.58
C ILE A 78 -1.32 2.50 8.10
N ALA A 79 -0.24 2.94 8.75
CA ALA A 79 -0.13 4.29 9.27
C ALA A 79 -0.22 5.36 8.17
N TRP A 80 0.42 5.10 7.02
CA TRP A 80 0.34 5.98 5.86
C TRP A 80 -1.08 6.07 5.29
N LEU A 81 -1.75 4.92 5.13
CA LEU A 81 -3.14 4.87 4.67
C LEU A 81 -4.08 5.59 5.65
N ASP A 82 -3.93 5.38 6.95
CA ASP A 82 -4.76 6.05 7.95
C ASP A 82 -4.51 7.55 7.99
N HIS A 83 -3.26 8.01 7.84
CA HIS A 83 -2.93 9.43 7.75
C HIS A 83 -3.59 10.10 6.53
N ASP A 84 -3.40 9.54 5.32
CA ASP A 84 -4.00 10.12 4.11
C ASP A 84 -5.54 9.96 4.09
N ALA A 85 -6.08 8.95 4.79
CA ALA A 85 -7.51 8.77 4.95
C ALA A 85 -8.17 9.85 5.84
N GLU A 86 -7.40 10.65 6.56
CA GLU A 86 -7.93 11.79 7.30
C GLU A 86 -8.34 12.96 6.39
N SER A 87 -7.87 12.98 5.14
CA SER A 87 -8.24 13.98 4.15
C SER A 87 -9.76 14.04 3.95
N THR A 88 -10.28 15.26 3.77
CA THR A 88 -11.72 15.49 3.64
C THR A 88 -12.24 14.87 2.33
N GLU A 89 -11.40 14.93 1.30
CA GLU A 89 -11.60 14.35 -0.01
C GLU A 89 -11.78 12.83 0.08
N TRP A 90 -10.88 12.15 0.80
CA TRP A 90 -10.98 10.70 0.97
C TRP A 90 -12.21 10.31 1.78
N LYS A 91 -12.49 10.99 2.89
CA LYS A 91 -13.69 10.72 3.70
C LYS A 91 -14.97 10.83 2.88
N LYS A 92 -15.04 11.80 1.95
CA LYS A 92 -16.17 11.95 1.03
C LYS A 92 -16.25 10.79 0.03
N ALA A 93 -15.14 10.42 -0.61
CA ALA A 93 -15.09 9.30 -1.54
C ALA A 93 -15.41 7.95 -0.85
N GLU A 94 -14.89 7.73 0.35
CA GLU A 94 -15.19 6.56 1.18
C GLU A 94 -16.67 6.50 1.56
N PHE A 95 -17.28 7.64 1.92
CA PHE A 95 -18.70 7.70 2.21
C PHE A 95 -19.57 7.43 0.97
N GLU A 96 -19.25 8.04 -0.18
CA GLU A 96 -19.97 7.86 -1.45
C GLU A 96 -19.88 6.41 -1.95
N SER A 97 -18.70 5.79 -1.90
CA SER A 97 -18.51 4.38 -2.29
C SER A 97 -19.32 3.41 -1.41
N ARG A 98 -19.43 3.68 -0.11
CA ARG A 98 -20.26 2.89 0.81
C ARG A 98 -21.76 3.08 0.55
N GLN A 99 -22.19 4.29 0.19
CA GLN A 99 -23.59 4.62 -0.12
C GLN A 99 -24.07 4.07 -1.47
N LEU A 100 -23.21 3.94 -2.48
CA LEU A 100 -23.57 3.39 -3.79
C LEU A 100 -23.78 1.86 -3.78
N SER A 101 -23.56 1.17 -2.65
CA SER A 101 -23.87 -0.26 -2.48
C SER A 101 -25.33 -0.56 -2.05
N LEU A 102 -26.19 0.46 -1.98
CA LEU A 102 -27.57 0.35 -1.47
C LEU A 102 -28.64 -0.10 -2.48
N PHE A 103 -28.27 -0.61 -3.67
CA PHE A 103 -29.24 -1.03 -4.68
C PHE A 103 -28.93 -2.41 -5.29
#